data_AF-A0A1B6F254-F1
#
_entry.id   AF-A0A1B6F254-F1
#
_cell.length_a   1.000
_cell.length_b   1.000
_cell.length_c   1.000
_cell.angle_alpha   90.00
_cell.angle_beta   90.00
_cell.angle_gamma   90.00
#
_symmetry.space_group_name_H-M   'P 1'
#
loop_
_entity.id
_entity.type
_entity.pdbx_description
1 polymer ?
#
loop_
_entity_poly.entity_id
_entity_poly.type
_entity_poly.pdbx_seq_one_letter_code
_entity_poly.pdbx_strand_id
1 'polypeptide(L)'
;MKHYTSMLQQFDMMSGLTEMESYNLLSDVALVVGLTENEFIEKLNEFFNAKYERLPELARTKAMAYYRTWEKATSGSPAQGYRDTLLQILSDARVAAPVVRTAQYHCNVNPKSYFYVFQHGTNYANRRTWIQQS
;
A
#
# COMPACT_ATOMS: atom_id res chain seq x y z
N MET A 1 15.82 -11.12 23.48
CA MET A 1 15.57 -11.54 22.09
C MET A 1 15.36 -13.05 21.91
N LYS A 2 16.01 -13.95 22.68
CA LYS A 2 15.92 -15.42 22.48
C LYS A 2 14.50 -16.03 22.52
N HIS A 3 13.58 -15.48 23.31
CA HIS A 3 12.22 -16.02 23.43
C HIS A 3 11.37 -15.86 22.15
N TYR A 4 11.43 -14.71 21.49
CA TYR A 4 10.63 -14.43 20.29
C TYR A 4 11.08 -15.26 19.07
N THR A 5 12.38 -15.47 18.93
CA THR A 5 12.95 -16.33 17.88
C THR A 5 12.41 -17.76 17.98
N SER A 6 12.28 -18.28 19.22
CA SER A 6 11.75 -19.62 19.43
C SER A 6 10.28 -19.77 19.05
N MET A 7 9.47 -18.70 19.16
CA MET A 7 8.06 -18.73 18.75
C MET A 7 7.91 -18.68 17.24
N LEU A 8 8.66 -17.81 16.56
CA LEU A 8 8.63 -17.71 15.10
C LEU A 8 9.11 -19.00 14.42
N GLN A 9 10.07 -19.71 15.02
CA GLN A 9 10.58 -20.96 14.46
C GLN A 9 9.56 -22.11 14.45
N GLN A 10 8.54 -22.06 15.32
CA GLN A 10 7.62 -23.18 15.52
C GLN A 10 6.55 -23.30 14.43
N PHE A 11 6.25 -22.22 13.72
CA PHE A 11 5.14 -22.17 12.77
C PHE A 11 5.64 -21.89 11.35
N ASP A 12 5.00 -22.52 10.38
CA ASP A 12 5.18 -22.18 8.98
C ASP A 12 4.39 -20.90 8.69
N MET A 13 4.96 -19.98 7.91
CA MET A 13 4.34 -18.68 7.65
C MET A 13 4.00 -18.54 6.17
N MET A 14 2.76 -18.15 5.90
CA MET A 14 2.34 -17.65 4.60
C MET A 14 1.90 -16.19 4.76
N SER A 15 2.50 -15.31 3.97
CA SER A 15 2.16 -13.89 3.93
C SER A 15 2.01 -13.45 2.49
N GLY A 16 1.36 -12.32 2.28
CA GLY A 16 1.26 -11.78 0.94
C GLY A 16 0.73 -10.37 0.93
N LEU A 17 0.76 -9.80 -0.26
CA LEU A 17 0.29 -8.46 -0.56
C LEU A 17 -0.66 -8.52 -1.75
N THR A 18 -1.48 -7.49 -1.87
CA THR A 18 -2.24 -7.12 -3.04
C THR A 18 -1.49 -6.02 -3.80
N GLU A 19 -1.84 -5.80 -5.06
CA GLU A 19 -1.23 -4.73 -5.87
C GLU A 19 -1.45 -3.34 -5.27
N MET A 20 -2.57 -3.12 -4.56
CA MET A 20 -2.90 -1.83 -3.97
C MET A 20 -3.62 -1.98 -2.62
N GLU A 21 -2.84 -2.01 -1.54
CA GLU A 21 -3.30 -2.22 -0.16
C GLU A 21 -4.19 -1.09 0.36
N SER A 22 -3.91 0.14 -0.06
CA SER A 22 -4.59 1.34 0.45
C SER A 22 -5.76 1.81 -0.41
N TYR A 23 -6.25 0.97 -1.35
CA TYR A 23 -7.36 1.32 -2.24
C TYR A 23 -8.59 1.83 -1.48
N ASN A 24 -8.93 1.19 -0.36
CA ASN A 24 -10.12 1.51 0.45
C ASN A 24 -10.00 2.83 1.25
N LEU A 25 -8.87 3.54 1.20
CA LEU A 25 -8.68 4.82 1.93
C LEU A 25 -9.23 6.02 1.18
N LEU A 26 -9.56 5.86 -0.11
CA LEU A 26 -10.10 6.93 -0.94
C LEU A 26 -11.58 6.66 -1.25
N SER A 27 -12.34 7.73 -1.48
CA SER A 27 -13.72 7.63 -1.94
C SER A 27 -13.79 7.14 -3.39
N ASP A 28 -14.92 6.58 -3.80
CA ASP A 28 -15.13 6.14 -5.20
C ASP A 28 -14.87 7.26 -6.22
N VAL A 29 -15.26 8.50 -5.88
CA VAL A 29 -15.01 9.67 -6.73
C VAL A 29 -13.50 9.93 -6.85
N ALA A 30 -12.77 9.94 -5.74
CA ALA A 30 -11.32 10.12 -5.74
C ALA A 30 -10.60 8.97 -6.48
N LEU A 31 -11.14 7.75 -6.41
CA LEU A 31 -10.62 6.60 -7.13
C LEU A 31 -10.83 6.69 -8.64
N VAL A 32 -11.94 7.26 -9.10
CA VAL A 32 -12.22 7.40 -10.55
C VAL A 32 -11.57 8.66 -11.13
N VAL A 33 -11.82 9.81 -10.50
CA VAL A 33 -11.44 11.14 -11.01
C VAL A 33 -9.99 11.50 -10.65
N GLY A 34 -9.51 11.04 -9.50
CA GLY A 34 -8.22 11.43 -8.94
C GLY A 34 -8.36 12.44 -7.79
N LEU A 35 -7.24 13.02 -7.37
CA LEU A 35 -7.16 13.99 -6.28
C LEU A 35 -6.70 15.35 -6.77
N THR A 36 -7.18 16.41 -6.15
CA THR A 36 -6.54 17.72 -6.28
C THR A 36 -5.21 17.73 -5.53
N GLU A 37 -4.32 18.67 -5.88
CA GLU A 37 -3.03 18.81 -5.18
C GLU A 37 -3.21 19.11 -3.69
N ASN A 38 -4.23 19.90 -3.32
CA ASN A 38 -4.53 20.21 -1.93
C ASN A 38 -4.98 18.97 -1.16
N GLU A 39 -5.94 18.19 -1.69
CA GLU A 39 -6.39 16.94 -1.05
C GLU A 39 -5.25 15.93 -0.90
N PHE A 40 -4.38 15.85 -1.91
CA PHE A 40 -3.17 15.02 -1.86
C PHE A 40 -2.25 15.43 -0.71
N ILE A 41 -1.91 16.72 -0.61
CA ILE A 41 -1.04 17.26 0.44
C ILE A 41 -1.68 17.07 1.82
N GLU A 42 -2.97 17.35 1.97
CA GLU A 42 -3.69 17.20 3.23
C GLU A 42 -3.64 15.76 3.75
N LYS A 43 -4.01 14.78 2.91
CA LYS A 43 -3.98 13.35 3.28
C LYS A 43 -2.56 12.87 3.60
N LEU A 44 -1.57 13.36 2.86
CA LEU A 44 -0.18 13.01 3.11
C LEU A 44 0.29 13.57 4.47
N ASN A 45 -0.09 14.81 4.78
CA ASN A 45 0.23 15.45 6.06
C ASN A 45 -0.43 14.72 7.22
N GLU A 46 -1.71 14.38 7.09
CA GLU A 46 -2.45 13.60 8.07
C GLU A 46 -1.71 12.30 8.41
N PHE A 47 -1.29 11.54 7.38
CA PHE A 47 -0.57 10.30 7.59
C PHE A 47 0.79 10.48 8.28
N PHE A 48 1.64 11.39 7.78
CA PHE A 48 2.99 11.55 8.34
C PHE A 48 2.97 12.16 9.74
N ASN A 49 2.08 13.10 10.01
CA ASN A 49 1.93 13.69 11.34
C ASN A 49 1.39 12.68 12.35
N ALA A 50 0.48 11.79 11.94
CA ALA A 50 0.00 10.72 12.81
C ALA A 50 1.05 9.63 13.06
N LYS A 51 1.89 9.33 12.06
CA LYS A 51 2.88 8.23 12.14
C LYS A 51 4.18 8.62 12.84
N TYR A 52 4.63 9.87 12.70
CA TYR A 52 5.94 10.30 13.18
C TYR A 52 5.80 11.42 14.22
N GLU A 53 6.10 11.10 15.48
CA GLU A 53 6.12 12.08 16.58
C GLU A 53 7.19 13.17 16.37
N ARG A 54 8.28 12.83 15.66
CA ARG A 54 9.43 13.72 15.46
C ARG A 54 9.77 13.86 13.99
N LEU A 55 9.87 15.11 13.54
CA LEU A 55 10.24 15.49 12.16
C LEU A 55 9.36 14.83 11.06
N PRO A 56 8.02 14.85 11.16
CA PRO A 56 7.13 14.28 10.14
C PRO A 56 7.37 14.89 8.75
N GLU A 57 7.65 16.19 8.70
CA GLU A 57 7.98 16.94 7.48
C GLU A 57 9.20 16.37 6.72
N LEU A 58 10.24 15.93 7.44
CA LEU A 58 11.43 15.35 6.84
C LEU A 58 11.13 13.96 6.26
N ALA A 59 10.36 13.15 7.00
CA ALA A 59 9.93 11.83 6.53
C ALA A 59 9.06 11.95 5.27
N ARG A 60 8.11 12.89 5.27
CA ARG A 60 7.26 13.22 4.12
C ARG A 60 8.10 13.65 2.91
N THR A 61 9.04 14.57 3.12
CA THR A 61 9.90 15.09 2.04
C THR A 61 10.74 13.98 1.41
N LYS A 62 11.31 13.08 2.23
CA LYS A 62 12.08 11.93 1.73
C LYS A 62 11.19 10.95 0.96
N ALA A 63 10.00 10.64 1.46
CA ALA A 63 9.05 9.79 0.76
C ALA A 63 8.67 10.40 -0.60
N MET A 64 8.28 11.68 -0.62
CA MET A 64 7.93 12.39 -1.85
C MET A 64 9.06 12.39 -2.89
N ALA A 65 10.31 12.61 -2.46
CA ALA A 65 11.45 12.56 -3.35
C ALA A 65 11.66 11.16 -3.97
N TYR A 66 11.43 10.10 -3.18
CA TYR A 66 11.47 8.73 -3.65
C TYR A 66 10.39 8.53 -4.73
N TYR A 67 9.10 8.67 -4.40
CA TYR A 67 7.99 8.33 -5.31
C TYR A 67 7.86 9.27 -6.52
N ARG A 68 8.30 10.53 -6.46
CA ARG A 68 8.39 11.42 -7.65
C ARG A 68 9.30 10.88 -8.75
N THR A 69 10.29 10.07 -8.40
CA THR A 69 11.20 9.46 -9.38
C THR A 69 10.47 8.36 -10.17
N TRP A 70 9.47 7.70 -9.57
CA TRP A 70 8.61 6.68 -10.21
C TRP A 70 7.42 7.26 -10.99
N GLU A 71 6.92 8.46 -10.63
CA GLU A 71 5.79 9.13 -11.33
C GLU A 71 6.02 9.44 -12.81
N LYS A 72 7.28 9.57 -13.25
CA LYS A 72 7.59 9.89 -14.66
C LYS A 72 7.09 8.84 -15.67
N ALA A 73 6.61 7.68 -15.20
CA ALA A 73 6.12 6.58 -16.03
C ALA A 73 4.58 6.53 -16.20
N THR A 74 3.80 7.35 -15.48
CA THR A 74 2.34 7.19 -15.45
C THR A 74 1.64 8.09 -16.47
N SER A 75 1.12 7.49 -17.54
CA SER A 75 0.25 8.15 -18.53
C SER A 75 -1.12 8.47 -17.91
N GLY A 76 -1.40 9.73 -17.57
CA GLY A 76 -2.69 10.11 -16.97
C GLY A 76 -2.82 11.61 -16.73
N SER A 77 -3.98 12.03 -16.22
CA SER A 77 -4.17 13.41 -15.76
C SER A 77 -3.38 13.67 -14.46
N PRO A 78 -2.98 14.92 -14.16
CA PRO A 78 -2.30 15.24 -12.90
C PRO A 78 -3.04 14.75 -11.66
N ALA A 79 -4.39 14.81 -11.68
CA ALA A 79 -5.22 14.35 -10.57
C ALA A 79 -5.08 12.83 -10.31
N GLN A 80 -4.98 12.03 -11.37
CA GLN A 80 -4.76 10.59 -11.26
C GLN A 80 -3.35 10.29 -10.77
N GLY A 81 -2.35 11.08 -11.19
CA GLY A 81 -0.97 10.98 -10.68
C GLY A 81 -0.92 11.18 -9.16
N TYR A 82 -1.54 12.25 -8.64
CA TYR A 82 -1.61 12.49 -7.19
C TYR A 82 -2.29 11.34 -6.43
N ARG A 83 -3.41 10.83 -6.96
CA ARG A 83 -4.10 9.66 -6.40
C ARG A 83 -3.18 8.45 -6.34
N ASP A 84 -2.54 8.09 -7.47
CA ASP A 84 -1.73 6.89 -7.58
C ASP A 84 -0.50 6.95 -6.69
N THR A 85 0.16 8.10 -6.63
CA THR A 85 1.31 8.34 -5.74
C THR A 85 0.92 8.25 -4.28
N LEU A 86 -0.21 8.83 -3.89
CA LEU A 86 -0.70 8.70 -2.51
C LEU A 86 -0.96 7.25 -2.15
N LEU A 87 -1.67 6.52 -3.03
CA LEU A 87 -1.99 5.12 -2.81
C LEU A 87 -0.74 4.25 -2.71
N GLN A 88 0.28 4.49 -3.53
CA GLN A 88 1.56 3.80 -3.43
C GLN A 88 2.26 4.07 -2.09
N ILE A 89 2.42 5.35 -1.73
CA ILE A 89 3.06 5.74 -0.46
C ILE A 89 2.36 5.08 0.73
N LEU A 90 1.03 5.17 0.78
CA LEU A 90 0.26 4.62 1.90
C LEU A 90 0.27 3.09 1.91
N SER A 91 0.16 2.44 0.75
CA SER A 91 0.22 0.97 0.65
C SER A 91 1.54 0.44 1.17
N ASP A 92 2.66 1.05 0.75
CA ASP A 92 3.98 0.64 1.19
C ASP A 92 4.21 0.93 2.67
N ALA A 93 3.87 2.15 3.11
CA ALA A 93 4.19 2.60 4.45
C ALA A 93 3.29 1.96 5.53
N ARG A 94 2.07 1.54 5.20
CA ARG A 94 1.11 0.94 6.15
C ARG A 94 1.12 -0.57 6.13
N VAL A 95 1.36 -1.20 4.97
CA VAL A 95 1.19 -2.65 4.81
C VAL A 95 2.43 -3.30 4.22
N ALA A 96 2.88 -2.91 3.03
CA ALA A 96 3.92 -3.65 2.31
C ALA A 96 5.23 -3.71 3.09
N ALA A 97 5.77 -2.57 3.54
CA ALA A 97 7.04 -2.53 4.25
C ALA A 97 7.00 -3.30 5.58
N PRO A 98 5.99 -3.14 6.45
CA PRO A 98 5.84 -3.97 7.66
C PRO A 98 5.73 -5.47 7.38
N VAL A 99 4.91 -5.87 6.38
CA VAL A 99 4.68 -7.29 6.06
C VAL A 99 5.95 -7.92 5.50
N VAL A 100 6.63 -7.27 4.55
CA VAL A 100 7.90 -7.73 3.99
C VAL A 100 8.97 -7.84 5.08
N ARG A 101 9.07 -6.84 5.97
CA ARG A 101 10.00 -6.88 7.10
C ARG A 101 9.71 -8.06 8.03
N THR A 102 8.44 -8.32 8.31
CA THR A 102 8.01 -9.43 9.17
C THR A 102 8.34 -10.78 8.53
N ALA A 103 8.05 -10.93 7.24
CA ALA A 103 8.39 -12.12 6.47
C ALA A 103 9.91 -12.36 6.44
N GLN A 104 10.72 -11.30 6.30
CA GLN A 104 12.19 -11.38 6.38
C GLN A 104 12.67 -11.84 7.77
N TYR A 105 12.07 -11.33 8.85
CA TYR A 105 12.42 -11.79 10.20
C TYR A 105 12.07 -13.27 10.40
N HIS A 106 10.94 -13.72 9.87
CA HIS A 106 10.51 -15.10 9.96
C HIS A 106 11.38 -16.04 9.11
N CYS A 107 11.70 -15.68 7.87
CA CYS A 107 12.47 -16.55 6.98
C CYS A 107 13.91 -16.78 7.45
N ASN A 108 14.47 -15.84 8.22
CA ASN A 108 15.78 -15.98 8.85
C ASN A 108 15.83 -17.07 9.93
N VAL A 109 14.67 -17.46 10.49
CA VAL A 109 14.58 -18.43 11.59
C VAL A 109 13.82 -19.70 11.22
N ASN A 110 12.92 -19.63 10.23
CA ASN A 110 12.21 -20.77 9.66
C ASN A 110 12.17 -20.66 8.12
N PRO A 111 12.84 -21.57 7.37
CA PRO A 111 12.85 -21.54 5.90
C PRO A 111 11.47 -21.83 5.27
N LYS A 112 10.50 -22.35 6.03
CA LYS A 112 9.13 -22.59 5.58
C LYS A 112 8.31 -21.30 5.65
N SER A 113 8.76 -20.32 4.86
CA SER A 113 8.17 -19.00 4.74
C SER A 113 7.81 -18.74 3.29
N TYR A 114 6.53 -18.51 3.02
CA TYR A 114 6.00 -18.31 1.68
C TYR A 114 5.44 -16.90 1.55
N PHE A 115 5.73 -16.27 0.41
CA PHE A 115 5.26 -14.92 0.10
C PHE A 115 4.54 -14.92 -1.24
N TYR A 116 3.35 -14.34 -1.30
CA TYR A 116 2.61 -14.18 -2.56
C TYR A 116 2.26 -12.71 -2.83
N VAL A 117 2.04 -12.39 -4.09
CA VAL A 117 1.46 -11.12 -4.52
C VAL A 117 0.21 -11.41 -5.33
N PHE A 118 -0.92 -10.90 -4.88
CA PHE A 118 -2.21 -11.07 -5.51
C PHE A 118 -2.53 -9.87 -6.40
N GLN A 119 -2.69 -10.12 -7.69
CA GLN A 119 -2.87 -9.07 -8.71
C GLN A 119 -4.26 -9.11 -9.37
N HIS A 120 -5.14 -10.04 -8.97
CA HIS A 120 -6.42 -10.20 -9.64
C HIS A 120 -7.44 -9.16 -9.16
N GLY A 121 -7.76 -8.18 -10.03
CA GLY A 121 -8.84 -7.23 -9.81
C GLY A 121 -10.21 -7.83 -10.14
N THR A 122 -11.14 -7.82 -9.17
CA THR A 122 -12.52 -8.30 -9.43
C THR A 122 -13.27 -7.26 -10.26
N ASN A 123 -13.56 -7.58 -11.52
CA ASN A 123 -14.32 -6.67 -12.39
C ASN A 123 -15.84 -6.78 -12.10
N TYR A 124 -16.34 -6.03 -11.11
CA TYR A 124 -17.77 -6.03 -10.75
C TYR A 124 -18.68 -5.44 -11.84
N ALA A 125 -18.15 -4.71 -12.81
CA ALA A 125 -18.93 -4.16 -13.92
C ALA A 125 -19.60 -5.24 -14.78
N ASN A 126 -19.08 -6.48 -14.73
CA ASN A 126 -19.61 -7.60 -15.52
C ASN A 126 -20.61 -8.49 -14.76
N ARG A 127 -21.01 -8.14 -13.52
CA ARG A 127 -21.94 -8.96 -12.71
C ARG A 127 -23.40 -8.54 -12.80
N ARG A 128 -23.73 -7.34 -13.32
CA ARG A 128 -25.12 -6.90 -13.52
C ARG A 128 -25.78 -7.45 -14.79
N THR A 129 -25.01 -7.97 -15.74
CA THR A 129 -25.54 -8.56 -16.99
C THR A 129 -26.07 -9.99 -16.82
N TRP A 130 -25.60 -10.74 -15.82
CA TRP A 130 -26.02 -12.13 -15.60
C TRP A 130 -27.31 -12.28 -14.78
N ILE A 131 -27.67 -11.28 -13.97
CA ILE A 131 -28.88 -11.31 -13.12
C ILE A 131 -30.11 -10.77 -13.89
N GLN A 132 -29.91 -10.13 -15.05
CA GLN A 132 -31.01 -9.70 -15.92
C GLN A 132 -31.37 -10.72 -17.01
N GLN A 133 -30.73 -11.91 -17.02
CA GLN A 133 -31.00 -12.97 -18.01
C GLN A 133 -31.44 -14.30 -17.37
N SER A 134 -31.85 -14.28 -16.10
CA SER A 134 -32.40 -15.45 -15.39
C SER A 134 -33.82 -15.18 -14.92
#